data_AF-A0A4U9TRG6-F1
#
_entry.id   AF-A0A4U9TRG6-F1
#
_cell.length_a   1.000
_cell.length_b   1.000
_cell.length_c   1.000
_cell.angle_alpha   90.00
_cell.angle_beta   90.00
_cell.angle_gamma   90.00
#
_symmetry.space_group_name_H-M   'P 1'
#
loop_
_entity.id
_entity.type
_entity.pdbx_description
1 polymer ?
#
loop_
_entity_poly.entity_id
_entity_poly.type
_entity_poly.pdbx_seq_one_letter_code
_entity_poly.pdbx_strand_id
1 'polypeptide(L)'
;MVASGGHCDTAAAARLAIIVAPLVRGRIPTLVEQVTTCVTPGSSIDILVTDHGIAVNPARPELAQRLRDAGLQVVTIEWLRERALVLTGEPKPIAFTDNVVAVVRYRDGSVIDVVHQVAE
;
A
#
# COMPACT_ATOMS: atom_id res chain seq x y z
N MET A 1 13.40 -1.74 -7.95
CA MET A 1 13.56 -0.43 -8.63
C MET A 1 12.17 0.07 -8.98
N VAL A 2 11.80 1.26 -8.50
CA VAL A 2 10.49 1.90 -8.75
C VAL A 2 10.70 3.41 -8.89
N ALA A 3 9.72 4.11 -9.47
CA ALA A 3 9.72 5.56 -9.60
C ALA A 3 8.56 6.16 -8.80
N SER A 4 8.73 7.35 -8.22
CA SER A 4 7.64 8.08 -7.56
C SER A 4 6.53 8.46 -8.54
N GLY A 5 6.93 8.98 -9.72
CA GLY A 5 5.99 9.46 -10.74
C GLY A 5 5.04 10.53 -10.20
N GLY A 6 3.83 10.58 -10.74
CA GLY A 6 2.73 11.40 -10.20
C GLY A 6 1.81 10.67 -9.23
N HIS A 7 2.24 9.51 -8.69
CA HIS A 7 1.38 8.64 -7.89
C HIS A 7 0.81 9.36 -6.66
N CYS A 8 1.67 10.01 -5.87
CA CYS A 8 1.26 10.75 -4.68
C CYS A 8 0.47 12.02 -5.02
N ASP A 9 0.78 12.68 -6.14
CA ASP A 9 0.06 13.87 -6.58
C ASP A 9 -1.38 13.56 -6.99
N THR A 10 -1.58 12.54 -7.83
CA THR A 10 -2.92 12.15 -8.26
C THR A 10 -3.72 11.56 -7.11
N ALA A 11 -3.10 10.81 -6.21
CA ALA A 11 -3.76 10.30 -5.01
C ALA A 11 -4.27 11.44 -4.12
N ALA A 12 -3.43 12.46 -3.87
CA ALA A 12 -3.81 13.60 -3.04
C ALA A 12 -4.88 14.51 -3.68
N ALA A 13 -4.93 14.60 -5.01
CA ALA A 13 -5.87 15.46 -5.72
C ALA A 13 -7.17 14.77 -6.16
N ALA A 14 -7.19 13.42 -6.20
CA ALA A 14 -8.36 12.68 -6.64
C ALA A 14 -9.52 12.80 -5.65
N ARG A 15 -10.75 12.79 -6.19
CA ARG A 15 -11.96 12.62 -5.36
C ARG A 15 -12.13 11.18 -4.87
N LEU A 16 -11.47 10.24 -5.54
CA LEU A 16 -11.46 8.83 -5.22
C LEU A 16 -10.15 8.22 -5.75
N ALA A 17 -9.27 7.80 -4.85
CA ALA A 17 -8.00 7.15 -5.16
C ALA A 17 -8.09 5.63 -4.93
N ILE A 18 -7.88 4.86 -5.99
CA ILE A 18 -7.97 3.39 -5.96
C ILE A 18 -6.62 2.78 -6.35
N ILE A 19 -6.09 1.92 -5.48
CA ILE A 19 -4.94 1.06 -5.79
C ILE A 19 -5.47 -0.29 -6.28
N VAL A 20 -4.93 -0.78 -7.40
CA VAL A 20 -5.26 -2.10 -7.93
C VAL A 20 -3.99 -2.93 -8.01
N ALA A 21 -3.96 -4.07 -7.33
CA ALA A 21 -2.82 -4.97 -7.34
C ALA A 21 -3.24 -6.42 -7.06
N PRO A 22 -2.57 -7.43 -7.64
CA PRO A 22 -2.75 -8.81 -7.18
C PRO A 22 -2.30 -8.93 -5.72
N LEU A 23 -2.97 -9.77 -4.94
CA LEU A 23 -2.65 -9.95 -3.52
C LEU A 23 -1.22 -10.50 -3.33
N VAL A 24 -0.78 -11.35 -4.25
CA VAL A 24 0.53 -12.01 -4.24
C VAL A 24 1.17 -11.94 -5.62
N ARG A 25 2.48 -11.69 -5.67
CA ARG A 25 3.29 -11.79 -6.90
C ARG A 25 4.33 -12.89 -6.74
N GLY A 26 4.02 -14.07 -7.27
CA GLY A 26 4.86 -15.26 -7.10
C GLY A 26 4.89 -15.71 -5.64
N ARG A 27 5.97 -15.36 -4.91
CA ARG A 27 6.13 -15.65 -3.47
C ARG A 27 6.14 -14.39 -2.59
N ILE A 28 5.90 -13.22 -3.18
CA ILE A 28 5.99 -11.94 -2.48
C ILE A 28 4.58 -11.42 -2.20
N PRO A 29 4.20 -11.19 -0.94
CA PRO A 29 2.92 -10.60 -0.61
C PRO A 29 2.91 -9.11 -0.98
N THR A 30 1.83 -8.61 -1.58
CA THR A 30 1.67 -7.18 -1.87
C THR A 30 1.34 -6.39 -0.60
N LEU A 31 0.59 -7.00 0.33
CA LEU A 31 0.26 -6.41 1.63
C LEU A 31 1.21 -6.93 2.70
N VAL A 32 1.82 -5.98 3.41
CA VAL A 32 2.76 -6.21 4.51
C VAL A 32 2.41 -5.30 5.66
N GLU A 33 2.93 -5.60 6.86
CA GLU A 33 2.73 -4.76 8.04
C GLU A 33 3.29 -3.35 7.87
N GLN A 34 4.50 -3.27 7.33
CA GLN A 34 5.20 -2.01 7.08
C GLN A 34 5.87 -2.07 5.71
N VAL A 35 5.57 -1.08 4.87
CA VAL A 35 6.22 -0.92 3.57
C VAL A 35 7.69 -0.53 3.78
N THR A 36 8.57 -0.99 2.90
CA THR A 36 9.99 -0.62 2.93
C THR A 36 10.22 0.87 2.65
N THR A 37 9.36 1.49 1.85
CA THR A 37 9.45 2.92 1.52
C THR A 37 8.07 3.49 1.30
N CYS A 38 7.74 4.54 2.04
CA CYS A 38 6.49 5.28 1.90
C CYS A 38 6.64 6.38 0.84
N VAL A 39 5.95 6.22 -0.30
CA VAL A 39 5.91 7.23 -1.38
C VAL A 39 4.58 7.99 -1.37
N THR A 40 3.49 7.32 -1.02
CA THR A 40 2.15 7.91 -0.96
C THR A 40 1.53 7.58 0.39
N PRO A 41 1.13 8.59 1.19
CA PRO A 41 0.47 8.37 2.46
C PRO A 41 -0.82 7.56 2.28
N GLY A 42 -1.06 6.58 3.16
CA GLY A 42 -2.32 5.82 3.16
C GLY A 42 -3.56 6.69 3.40
N SER A 43 -3.40 7.86 4.01
CA SER A 43 -4.46 8.87 4.16
C SER A 43 -4.96 9.45 2.84
N SER A 44 -4.19 9.32 1.75
CA SER A 44 -4.57 9.76 0.40
C SER A 44 -5.09 8.61 -0.48
N ILE A 45 -5.24 7.40 0.06
CA ILE A 45 -5.77 6.23 -0.65
C ILE A 45 -7.11 5.85 -0.05
N ASP A 46 -8.14 5.76 -0.88
CA ASP A 46 -9.49 5.44 -0.42
C ASP A 46 -9.79 3.94 -0.51
N ILE A 47 -9.33 3.26 -1.56
CA ILE A 47 -9.68 1.85 -1.84
C ILE A 47 -8.47 1.07 -2.33
N LEU A 48 -8.32 -0.17 -1.86
CA LEU A 48 -7.46 -1.21 -2.44
C LEU A 48 -8.33 -2.31 -3.05
N VAL A 49 -8.11 -2.61 -4.32
CA VAL A 49 -8.74 -3.73 -5.04
C VAL A 49 -7.69 -4.79 -5.33
N THR A 50 -8.00 -6.02 -4.93
CA THR A 50 -7.19 -7.21 -5.21
C THR A 50 -8.00 -8.28 -5.91
N ASP A 51 -7.33 -9.31 -6.39
CA ASP A 51 -7.94 -10.55 -6.89
C ASP A 51 -8.64 -11.39 -5.80
N HIS A 52 -8.50 -11.02 -4.52
CA HIS A 52 -9.09 -11.72 -3.37
C HIS A 52 -10.18 -10.91 -2.64
N GLY A 53 -10.36 -9.63 -2.99
CA GLY A 53 -11.34 -8.76 -2.35
C GLY A 53 -10.98 -7.28 -2.43
N ILE A 54 -11.92 -6.46 -1.94
CA ILE A 54 -11.80 -5.00 -1.90
C ILE A 54 -11.69 -4.57 -0.44
N ALA A 55 -10.64 -3.81 -0.10
CA ALA A 55 -10.52 -3.13 1.18
C ALA A 55 -10.75 -1.62 0.99
N VAL A 56 -11.58 -1.04 1.84
CA VAL A 56 -11.85 0.40 1.85
C VAL A 56 -11.18 1.01 3.08
N ASN A 57 -10.55 2.15 2.90
CA ASN A 57 -9.93 2.90 3.99
C ASN A 57 -11.01 3.24 5.05
N PRO A 58 -10.78 2.92 6.34
CA PRO A 58 -11.73 3.22 7.42
C PRO A 58 -12.10 4.70 7.54
N ALA A 59 -11.29 5.62 7.00
CA ALA A 59 -11.62 7.05 6.93
C ALA A 59 -12.77 7.39 5.94
N ARG A 60 -13.21 6.41 5.13
CA ARG A 60 -14.27 6.54 4.10
C ARG A 60 -15.36 5.45 4.26
N PRO A 61 -16.01 5.32 5.43
CA PRO A 61 -16.97 4.23 5.69
C PRO A 61 -18.18 4.25 4.73
N GLU A 62 -18.53 5.41 4.20
CA GLU A 62 -19.61 5.58 3.21
C GLU A 62 -19.30 4.86 1.89
N LEU A 63 -18.03 4.77 1.48
CA LEU A 63 -17.64 4.04 0.28
C LEU A 63 -17.79 2.53 0.50
N ALA A 64 -17.43 2.04 1.68
CA ALA A 64 -17.61 0.63 2.03
C ALA A 64 -19.09 0.23 1.98
N GLN A 65 -19.99 1.06 2.52
CA GLN A 65 -21.42 0.79 2.49
C GLN A 65 -21.95 0.76 1.04
N ARG A 66 -21.61 1.77 0.23
CA ARG A 66 -22.05 1.85 -1.17
C ARG A 66 -21.61 0.63 -2.00
N LEU A 67 -20.41 0.11 -1.76
CA LEU A 67 -19.92 -1.08 -2.44
C LEU A 67 -20.65 -2.34 -1.96
N ARG A 68 -20.93 -2.47 -0.65
CA ARG A 68 -21.73 -3.59 -0.11
C ARG A 68 -23.16 -3.58 -0.67
N ASP A 69 -23.80 -2.41 -0.74
CA ASP A 69 -25.14 -2.25 -1.30
C ASP A 69 -25.18 -2.60 -2.80
N ALA A 70 -24.07 -2.37 -3.51
CA ALA A 70 -23.89 -2.79 -4.90
C ALA A 70 -23.57 -4.29 -5.06
N GLY A 71 -23.56 -5.07 -3.98
CA GLY A 71 -23.30 -6.50 -3.98
C GLY A 71 -21.82 -6.88 -4.08
N LEU A 72 -20.89 -5.95 -3.84
CA LEU A 72 -19.45 -6.22 -3.88
C LEU A 72 -18.94 -6.71 -2.51
N GLN A 73 -18.03 -7.67 -2.55
CA GLN A 73 -17.39 -8.21 -1.35
C GLN A 73 -16.32 -7.24 -0.82
N VAL A 74 -16.68 -6.51 0.24
CA VAL A 74 -15.76 -5.63 0.98
C VAL A 74 -15.24 -6.35 2.23
N VAL A 75 -13.92 -6.45 2.33
CA VAL A 75 -13.17 -7.07 3.44
C VAL A 75 -12.29 -6.02 4.13
N THR A 76 -11.70 -6.36 5.27
CA THR A 76 -10.72 -5.50 5.92
C THR A 76 -9.35 -5.66 5.26
N ILE A 77 -8.47 -4.66 5.41
CA ILE A 77 -7.11 -4.75 4.87
C ILE A 77 -6.29 -5.80 5.62
N GLU A 78 -6.59 -6.00 6.91
CA GLU A 78 -6.00 -7.05 7.75
C GLU A 78 -6.37 -8.44 7.25
N TRP A 79 -7.63 -8.65 6.85
CA TRP A 79 -8.06 -9.92 6.26
C TRP A 79 -7.30 -10.23 4.97
N LEU A 80 -7.10 -9.21 4.11
CA LEU A 80 -6.28 -9.38 2.91
C LEU A 80 -4.81 -9.71 3.27
N ARG A 81 -4.24 -9.04 4.28
CA ARG A 81 -2.87 -9.33 4.78
C ARG A 81 -2.75 -10.76 5.26
N GLU A 82 -3.66 -11.21 6.13
CA GLU A 82 -3.70 -12.60 6.63
C GLU A 82 -3.83 -13.59 5.48
N ARG A 83 -4.68 -13.29 4.49
CA ARG A 83 -4.81 -14.13 3.29
C ARG A 83 -3.52 -14.19 2.49
N ALA A 84 -2.79 -13.09 2.36
CA ALA A 84 -1.49 -13.06 1.68
C ALA A 84 -0.47 -13.93 2.43
N LEU A 85 -0.39 -13.81 3.76
CA LEU A 85 0.52 -14.60 4.60
C LEU A 85 0.23 -16.10 4.54
N VAL A 86 -1.05 -16.52 4.44
CA VAL A 86 -1.39 -17.93 4.21
C VAL A 86 -0.84 -18.45 2.88
N LEU A 87 -0.77 -17.60 1.86
CA LEU A 87 -0.29 -17.97 0.52
C LEU A 87 1.24 -17.92 0.40
N THR A 88 1.91 -16.99 1.08
CA THR A 88 3.35 -16.74 0.93
C THR A 88 4.20 -17.19 2.10
N GLY A 89 3.59 -17.40 3.27
CA GLY A 89 4.29 -17.40 4.55
C GLY A 89 4.71 -15.99 4.96
N GLU A 90 5.35 -15.89 6.12
CA GLU A 90 5.96 -14.63 6.60
C GLU A 90 7.17 -14.26 5.73
N PRO A 91 7.18 -13.06 5.12
CA PRO A 91 8.31 -12.61 4.33
C PRO A 91 9.54 -12.40 5.23
N LYS A 92 10.69 -12.93 4.80
CA LYS A 92 11.95 -12.69 5.51
C LYS A 92 12.31 -11.20 5.42
N PRO A 93 12.55 -10.51 6.55
CA PRO A 93 12.96 -9.11 6.53
C PRO A 93 14.26 -8.91 5.76
N ILE A 94 14.35 -7.80 5.03
CA ILE A 94 15.58 -7.36 4.38
C ILE A 94 16.42 -6.62 5.43
N ALA A 95 17.70 -6.96 5.53
CA ALA A 95 18.62 -6.24 6.39
C ALA A 95 19.08 -4.94 5.70
N PHE A 96 19.06 -3.84 6.44
CA PHE A 96 19.52 -2.53 5.98
C PHE A 96 20.65 -2.05 6.90
N THR A 97 21.57 -1.27 6.35
CA THR A 97 22.57 -0.52 7.10
C THR A 97 22.03 0.87 7.47
N ASP A 98 22.73 1.60 8.34
CA ASP A 98 22.36 2.98 8.70
C ASP A 98 22.65 4.01 7.58
N ASN A 99 23.28 3.59 6.48
CA ASN A 99 23.63 4.50 5.40
C ASN A 99 22.39 4.88 4.56
N VAL A 100 22.03 6.17 4.56
CA VAL A 100 20.94 6.71 3.75
C VAL A 100 21.42 6.96 2.32
N VAL A 101 20.82 6.26 1.35
CA VAL A 101 21.18 6.34 -0.08
C VAL A 101 20.24 7.23 -0.89
N ALA A 102 19.03 7.53 -0.37
CA ALA A 102 18.12 8.47 -1.00
C ALA A 102 17.14 9.09 0.02
N VAL A 103 16.64 10.28 -0.30
CA VAL A 103 15.58 10.97 0.47
C VAL A 103 14.32 11.03 -0.39
N VAL A 104 13.20 10.55 0.16
CA VAL A 104 11.89 10.63 -0.49
C VAL A 104 11.22 11.93 -0.06
N ARG A 105 11.10 12.87 -1.00
CA ARG A 105 10.36 14.11 -0.79
C ARG A 105 8.90 13.91 -1.15
N TYR A 106 8.03 14.41 -0.28
CA TYR A 106 6.62 14.53 -0.57
C TYR A 106 6.36 15.73 -1.49
N ARG A 107 5.15 15.79 -2.06
CA ARG A 107 4.75 16.81 -3.02
C ARG A 107 4.79 18.25 -2.50
N ASP A 108 4.76 18.44 -1.18
CA ASP A 108 4.88 19.74 -0.52
C ASP A 108 6.33 20.12 -0.16
N GLY A 109 7.30 19.27 -0.53
CA GLY A 109 8.72 19.48 -0.28
C GLY A 109 9.23 18.94 1.07
N SER A 110 8.34 18.47 1.96
CA SER A 110 8.70 17.78 3.19
C SER A 110 9.34 16.42 2.90
N VAL A 111 10.06 15.86 3.88
CA VAL A 111 10.62 14.51 3.78
C VAL A 111 9.60 13.53 4.36
N ILE A 112 9.10 12.60 3.52
CA ILE A 112 8.15 11.57 3.95
C ILE A 112 8.85 10.29 4.38
N ASP A 113 9.99 9.97 3.77
CA ASP A 113 10.76 8.78 4.09
C ASP A 113 12.21 8.88 3.56
N VAL A 114 13.05 7.93 3.94
CA VAL A 114 14.42 7.77 3.45
C VAL A 114 14.67 6.31 3.04
N VAL A 115 15.52 6.12 2.04
CA VAL A 115 15.92 4.79 1.58
C VAL A 115 17.29 4.47 2.16
N HIS A 116 17.37 3.37 2.89
CA HIS A 116 18.62 2.86 3.46
C HIS A 116 19.29 1.86 2.52
N GLN A 117 20.62 1.80 2.55
CA GLN A 117 21.40 0.81 1.82
C GLN A 117 21.10 -0.59 2.36
N VAL A 118 20.83 -1.54 1.45
CA VAL A 118 20.68 -2.96 1.77
C VAL A 118 22.01 -3.52 2.27
N ALA A 119 22.00 -4.26 3.38
CA ALA A 119 23.16 -4.99 3.86
C ALA A 119 23.41 -6.22 2.98
N GLU A 120 24.66 -6.45 2.58
CA GLU A 120 25.08 -7.66 1.84
C GLU A 120 24.95 -8.94 2.66
#